data_AF-A0A3P3Y293-F1
#
_entry.id   AF-A0A3P3Y293-F1
#
_cell.length_a   1.000
_cell.length_b   1.000
_cell.length_c   1.000
_cell.angle_alpha   90.00
_cell.angle_beta   90.00
_cell.angle_gamma   90.00
#
_symmetry.space_group_name_H-M   'P 1'
#
loop_
_entity.id
_entity.type
_entity.pdbx_description
1 polymer ?
#
loop_
_entity_poly.entity_id
_entity_poly.type
_entity_poly.pdbx_seq_one_letter_code
_entity_poly.pdbx_strand_id
1 'polypeptide(L)'
;MNYSVAVPAVAPLSQAAGQAVVAGSSAAGVAAGAPMAAQDVLDAAAEVDARKRLRLAHPGLITADEVAGGQVREHAILSQHSAEVYPAADAPAWFAPAMAASLAPVTARLDGISATPFWRDKPCW
;
A
#
# COMPACT_ATOMS: atom_id res chain seq x y z
N MET A 1 -15.63 -17.83 -6.96
CA MET A 1 -15.38 -16.52 -7.61
C MET A 1 -13.90 -16.40 -7.90
N ASN A 2 -13.51 -15.66 -8.93
CA ASN A 2 -12.10 -15.54 -9.33
C ASN A 2 -11.69 -14.07 -9.37
N TYR A 3 -10.41 -13.80 -9.15
CA TYR A 3 -9.84 -12.45 -9.27
C TYR A 3 -10.02 -11.91 -10.69
N SER A 4 -10.58 -10.71 -10.81
CA SER A 4 -10.82 -10.03 -12.08
C SER A 4 -9.56 -9.39 -12.66
N VAL A 5 -8.65 -8.95 -11.78
CA VAL A 5 -7.35 -8.37 -12.12
C VAL A 5 -6.24 -9.04 -11.32
N ALA A 6 -5.05 -9.10 -11.90
CA ALA A 6 -3.86 -9.60 -11.22
C ALA A 6 -3.43 -8.60 -10.14
N VAL A 7 -3.07 -9.13 -8.96
CA VAL A 7 -2.50 -8.35 -7.86
C VAL A 7 -1.05 -8.79 -7.67
N PRO A 8 -0.05 -8.01 -8.09
CA PRO A 8 1.35 -8.40 -7.99
C PRO A 8 1.78 -8.59 -6.54
N ALA A 9 2.82 -9.40 -6.32
CA ALA A 9 3.52 -9.43 -5.04
C ALA A 9 4.11 -8.05 -4.74
N VAL A 10 4.25 -7.71 -3.46
CA VAL A 10 4.90 -6.45 -3.09
C VAL A 10 6.37 -6.52 -3.50
N ALA A 11 6.91 -5.39 -3.95
CA ALA A 11 8.33 -5.29 -4.23
C ALA A 11 9.17 -5.71 -3.00
N PRO A 12 10.32 -6.37 -3.23
CA PRO A 12 11.29 -6.61 -2.19
C PRO A 12 11.73 -5.30 -1.52
N LEU A 13 12.09 -5.34 -0.25
CA LEU A 13 12.62 -4.17 0.46
C LEU A 13 13.97 -3.76 -0.14
N SER A 14 14.24 -2.47 -0.24
CA SER A 14 15.51 -1.92 -0.74
C SER A 14 16.72 -2.33 0.11
N GLN A 15 16.52 -2.47 1.42
CA GLN A 15 17.54 -2.90 2.37
C GLN A 15 17.57 -4.43 2.50
N ALA A 16 18.69 -5.05 2.12
CA ALA A 16 18.88 -6.51 2.24
C ALA A 16 18.74 -7.02 3.70
N ALA A 17 19.22 -6.23 4.67
CA ALA A 17 19.03 -6.54 6.09
C ALA A 17 17.54 -6.53 6.46
N GLY A 18 16.76 -5.58 5.93
CA GLY A 18 15.30 -5.56 6.09
C GLY A 18 14.64 -6.80 5.47
N GLN A 19 15.03 -7.17 4.25
CA GLN A 19 14.51 -8.37 3.57
C GLN A 19 14.73 -9.64 4.39
N ALA A 20 15.92 -9.80 4.99
CA ALA A 20 16.24 -10.97 5.81
C ALA A 20 15.33 -11.08 7.05
N VAL A 21 14.93 -9.95 7.65
CA VAL A 21 14.07 -9.94 8.84
C VAL A 21 12.62 -10.29 8.51
N VAL A 22 12.13 -9.91 7.32
CA VAL A 22 10.77 -10.24 6.87
C VAL A 22 10.72 -11.49 6.00
N ALA A 23 11.83 -12.22 5.87
CA ALA A 23 11.91 -13.46 5.12
C ALA A 23 10.93 -14.48 5.71
N GLY A 24 9.95 -14.92 4.92
CA GLY A 24 8.87 -15.83 5.34
C GLY A 24 7.52 -15.16 5.59
N SER A 25 7.47 -13.82 5.66
CA SER A 25 6.22 -13.06 5.73
C SER A 25 5.81 -12.47 4.38
N SER A 26 6.54 -12.77 3.31
CA SER A 26 6.25 -12.28 1.96
C SER A 26 5.15 -13.12 1.33
N ALA A 27 4.07 -12.46 0.93
CA ALA A 27 2.93 -13.10 0.30
C ALA A 27 3.08 -13.12 -1.23
N ALA A 28 2.68 -14.23 -1.85
CA ALA A 28 2.78 -14.41 -3.30
C ALA A 28 1.84 -13.47 -4.07
N GLY A 29 2.19 -13.18 -5.33
CA GLY A 29 1.28 -12.46 -6.22
C GLY A 29 0.06 -13.32 -6.58
N VAL A 30 -1.08 -12.66 -6.77
CA VAL A 30 -2.34 -13.29 -7.18
C VAL A 30 -2.55 -13.04 -8.68
N ALA A 31 -2.73 -14.11 -9.44
CA ALA A 31 -2.99 -14.02 -10.88
C ALA A 31 -4.45 -13.65 -11.17
N ALA A 32 -4.69 -12.95 -12.28
CA ALA A 32 -6.05 -12.80 -12.82
C ALA A 32 -6.63 -14.19 -13.14
N GLY A 33 -7.90 -14.41 -12.82
CA GLY A 33 -8.57 -15.69 -12.99
C GLY A 33 -8.26 -16.72 -11.90
N ALA A 34 -7.37 -16.45 -10.94
CA ALA A 34 -7.15 -17.31 -9.79
C ALA A 34 -8.41 -17.36 -8.91
N PRO A 35 -8.73 -18.50 -8.28
CA PRO A 35 -9.85 -18.59 -7.33
C PRO A 35 -9.59 -17.67 -6.13
N MET A 36 -10.62 -16.97 -5.67
CA MET A 36 -10.54 -16.14 -4.47
C MET A 36 -10.42 -17.01 -3.23
N ALA A 37 -9.41 -16.75 -2.39
CA ALA A 37 -9.24 -17.39 -1.10
C ALA A 37 -9.11 -16.35 0.01
N ALA A 38 -9.79 -16.58 1.15
CA ALA A 38 -9.63 -15.72 2.33
C ALA A 38 -8.17 -15.69 2.82
N GLN A 39 -7.40 -16.74 2.52
CA GLN A 39 -5.98 -16.81 2.81
C GLN A 39 -5.18 -15.69 2.13
N ASP A 40 -5.56 -15.27 0.93
CA ASP A 40 -4.87 -14.18 0.22
C ASP A 40 -4.94 -12.85 0.98
N VAL A 41 -6.06 -12.60 1.66
CA VAL A 41 -6.27 -11.44 2.54
C VAL A 41 -5.40 -11.57 3.79
N LEU A 42 -5.41 -12.75 4.43
CA LEU A 42 -4.63 -13.00 5.65
C LEU A 42 -3.12 -12.88 5.39
N ASP A 43 -2.64 -13.42 4.27
CA ASP A 43 -1.22 -13.38 3.90
C ASP A 43 -0.79 -11.94 3.57
N ALA A 44 -1.62 -11.17 2.87
CA ALA A 44 -1.34 -9.76 2.61
C ALA A 44 -1.33 -8.91 3.88
N ALA A 45 -2.28 -9.13 4.80
CA ALA A 45 -2.31 -8.46 6.09
C ALA A 45 -1.09 -8.80 6.95
N ALA A 46 -0.71 -10.09 7.00
CA ALA A 46 0.47 -10.55 7.71
C ALA A 46 1.77 -9.94 7.17
N GLU A 47 1.89 -9.81 5.84
CA GLU A 47 3.01 -9.13 5.19
C GLU A 47 3.11 -7.65 5.62
N VAL A 48 1.99 -6.93 5.59
CA VAL A 48 1.92 -5.52 5.99
C VAL A 48 2.29 -5.34 7.46
N ASP A 49 1.77 -6.20 8.33
CA ASP A 49 2.08 -6.15 9.76
C ASP A 49 3.54 -6.46 10.05
N ALA A 50 4.14 -7.42 9.34
CA ALA A 50 5.57 -7.68 9.44
C ALA A 50 6.40 -6.44 9.05
N ARG A 51 6.03 -5.76 7.96
CA ARG A 51 6.68 -4.50 7.52
C ARG A 51 6.51 -3.37 8.54
N LYS A 52 5.31 -3.20 9.12
CA LYS A 52 5.06 -2.21 10.18
C LYS A 52 5.89 -2.51 11.43
N ARG A 53 5.94 -3.76 11.89
CA ARG A 53 6.75 -4.18 13.04
C ARG A 53 8.24 -3.96 12.77
N LEU A 54 8.73 -4.30 11.58
CA LEU A 54 10.11 -4.03 11.16
C LEU A 54 10.40 -2.53 11.23
N ARG A 55 9.50 -1.68 10.72
CA ARG A 55 9.69 -0.23 10.75
C ARG A 55 9.75 0.32 12.18
N LEU A 56 8.93 -0.20 13.07
CA LEU A 56 8.92 0.22 14.48
C LEU A 56 10.19 -0.23 15.21
N ALA A 57 10.64 -1.47 14.98
CA ALA A 57 11.85 -2.00 15.61
C ALA A 57 13.14 -1.41 15.03
N HIS A 58 13.15 -1.16 13.71
CA HIS A 58 14.32 -0.75 12.94
C HIS A 58 13.95 0.31 11.88
N PRO A 59 13.75 1.58 12.29
CA PRO A 59 13.28 2.64 11.38
C PRO A 59 14.15 2.90 10.14
N GLY A 60 15.41 2.48 10.16
CA GLY A 60 16.34 2.64 9.02
C GLY A 60 16.36 1.47 8.02
N LEU A 61 15.69 0.36 8.31
CA LEU A 61 15.70 -0.85 7.46
C LEU A 61 14.51 -0.94 6.51
N ILE A 62 13.53 -0.06 6.65
CA ILE A 62 12.35 -0.01 5.78
C ILE A 62 11.78 1.42 5.79
N THR A 63 11.40 1.88 4.61
CA THR A 63 10.83 3.20 4.36
C THR A 63 9.32 3.20 4.58
N ALA A 64 8.74 4.40 4.63
CA ALA A 64 7.29 4.55 4.67
C ALA A 64 6.62 4.02 3.40
N ASP A 65 7.23 4.27 2.25
CA ASP A 65 6.68 3.92 0.94
C ASP A 65 6.67 2.40 0.75
N GLU A 66 7.68 1.69 1.27
CA GLU A 66 7.71 0.22 1.24
C GLU A 66 6.64 -0.43 2.13
N VAL A 67 6.25 0.24 3.23
CA VAL A 67 5.08 -0.17 4.03
C VAL A 67 3.79 0.15 3.29
N ALA A 68 3.68 1.35 2.71
CA ALA A 68 2.51 1.79 1.97
C ALA A 68 2.24 0.91 0.73
N GLY A 69 3.28 0.48 0.02
CA GLY A 69 3.15 -0.46 -1.10
C GLY A 69 2.52 -1.79 -0.69
N GLY A 70 2.83 -2.28 0.52
CA GLY A 70 2.15 -3.46 1.09
C GLY A 70 0.67 -3.19 1.38
N GLN A 71 0.35 -2.03 1.97
CA GLN A 71 -1.02 -1.64 2.29
C GLN A 71 -1.88 -1.46 1.02
N VAL A 72 -1.32 -0.89 -0.04
CA VAL A 72 -2.00 -0.78 -1.34
C VAL A 72 -2.35 -2.16 -1.89
N ARG A 73 -1.43 -3.13 -1.78
CA ARG A 73 -1.68 -4.51 -2.20
C ARG A 73 -2.76 -5.19 -1.34
N GLU A 74 -2.66 -5.09 -0.03
CA GLU A 74 -3.66 -5.60 0.91
C GLU A 74 -5.05 -5.04 0.57
N HIS A 75 -5.14 -3.73 0.34
CA HIS A 75 -6.38 -3.06 -0.05
C HIS A 75 -6.91 -3.58 -1.39
N ALA A 76 -6.06 -3.77 -2.41
CA ALA A 76 -6.49 -4.29 -3.71
C ALA A 76 -7.12 -5.69 -3.61
N ILE A 77 -6.57 -6.56 -2.75
CA ILE A 77 -7.11 -7.90 -2.50
C ILE A 77 -8.45 -7.78 -1.75
N LEU A 78 -8.48 -7.00 -0.67
CA LEU A 78 -9.68 -6.74 0.12
C LEU A 78 -10.82 -6.16 -0.72
N SER A 79 -10.53 -5.20 -1.61
CA SER A 79 -11.54 -4.57 -2.48
C SER A 79 -12.21 -5.58 -3.41
N GLN A 80 -11.44 -6.52 -3.98
CA GLN A 80 -12.02 -7.57 -4.82
C GLN A 80 -12.86 -8.54 -4.01
N HIS A 81 -12.42 -8.93 -2.80
CA HIS A 81 -13.23 -9.75 -1.88
C HIS A 81 -14.50 -9.02 -1.44
N SER A 82 -14.42 -7.73 -1.08
CA SER A 82 -15.59 -6.97 -0.66
C SER A 82 -16.61 -6.76 -1.78
N ALA A 83 -16.15 -6.59 -3.03
CA ALA A 83 -17.04 -6.49 -4.18
C ALA A 83 -17.80 -7.79 -4.44
N GLU A 84 -17.24 -8.93 -4.05
CA GLU A 84 -17.90 -10.24 -4.12
C GLU A 84 -18.91 -10.45 -2.99
N VAL A 85 -18.50 -10.17 -1.75
CA VAL A 85 -19.35 -10.36 -0.57
C VAL A 85 -20.49 -9.34 -0.52
N TYR A 86 -20.25 -8.12 -1.01
CA TYR A 86 -21.18 -7.01 -0.97
C TYR A 86 -21.39 -6.37 -2.36
N PRO A 87 -21.98 -7.10 -3.33
CA PRO A 87 -22.09 -6.66 -4.72
C PRO A 87 -23.01 -5.43 -4.91
N ALA A 88 -23.76 -5.04 -3.89
CA ALA A 88 -24.61 -3.84 -3.87
C ALA A 88 -24.15 -2.78 -2.85
N ALA A 89 -23.02 -2.97 -2.18
CA ALA A 89 -22.42 -1.95 -1.33
C ALA A 89 -21.58 -1.01 -2.20
N ASP A 90 -22.23 -0.29 -3.11
CA ASP A 90 -21.59 0.82 -3.78
C ASP A 90 -21.29 1.92 -2.74
N ALA A 91 -20.16 2.59 -2.91
CA ALA A 91 -19.89 3.80 -2.18
C ALA A 91 -21.04 4.79 -2.48
N PRO A 92 -21.68 5.38 -1.47
CA PRO A 92 -22.74 6.35 -1.70
C PRO A 92 -22.26 7.45 -2.65
N ALA A 93 -23.15 7.99 -3.48
CA ALA A 93 -22.77 9.02 -4.47
C ALA A 93 -22.05 10.25 -3.86
N TRP A 94 -22.24 10.51 -2.56
CA TRP A 94 -21.55 11.58 -1.82
C TRP A 94 -20.10 11.26 -1.46
N PHE A 95 -19.70 9.98 -1.45
CA PHE A 95 -18.42 9.53 -0.90
C PHE A 95 -17.22 10.00 -1.74
N ALA A 96 -17.25 9.76 -3.06
CA ALA A 96 -16.17 10.19 -3.95
C ALA A 96 -15.89 11.70 -3.90
N PRO A 97 -16.89 12.61 -4.00
CA PRO A 97 -16.64 14.04 -3.87
C PRO A 97 -16.17 14.45 -2.46
N ALA A 98 -16.68 13.80 -1.40
CA ALA A 98 -16.24 14.07 -0.03
C ALA A 98 -14.78 13.65 0.21
N MET A 99 -14.35 12.50 -0.33
CA MET A 99 -12.96 12.05 -0.29
C MET A 99 -12.04 12.99 -1.07
N ALA A 100 -12.44 13.40 -2.28
CA ALA A 100 -11.66 14.36 -3.07
C ALA A 100 -11.46 15.69 -2.33
N ALA A 101 -12.52 16.22 -1.72
CA ALA A 101 -12.45 17.44 -0.91
C ALA A 101 -11.54 17.26 0.33
N SER A 102 -11.61 16.09 0.98
CA SER A 102 -10.81 15.80 2.18
C SER A 102 -9.33 15.58 1.87
N LEU A 103 -9.00 15.06 0.67
CA LEU A 103 -7.63 14.81 0.24
C LEU A 103 -6.97 16.03 -0.42
N ALA A 104 -7.74 17.00 -0.90
CA ALA A 104 -7.25 18.22 -1.55
C ALA A 104 -6.13 18.96 -0.78
N PRO A 105 -6.18 19.11 0.56
CA PRO A 105 -5.10 19.76 1.31
C PRO A 105 -3.80 18.95 1.30
N VAL A 106 -3.90 17.62 1.28
CA VAL A 106 -2.75 16.71 1.29
C VAL A 106 -2.08 16.69 -0.08
N THR A 107 -2.87 16.63 -1.16
CA THR A 107 -2.34 16.71 -2.53
C THR A 107 -1.67 18.05 -2.79
N ALA A 108 -2.30 19.17 -2.40
CA ALA A 108 -1.69 20.50 -2.52
C ALA A 108 -0.35 20.61 -1.77
N ARG A 109 -0.22 19.96 -0.61
CA ARG A 109 1.04 19.91 0.14
C ARG A 109 2.12 19.09 -0.56
N LEU A 110 1.76 17.95 -1.16
CA LEU A 110 2.70 17.11 -1.91
C LEU A 110 3.17 17.80 -3.20
N ASP A 111 2.28 18.51 -3.87
CA ASP A 111 2.61 19.32 -5.06
C ASP A 111 3.56 20.48 -4.69
N GLY A 112 3.34 21.13 -3.55
CA GLY A 112 4.21 22.20 -3.05
C GLY A 112 5.62 21.71 -2.67
N ILE A 113 5.75 20.49 -2.14
CA ILE A 113 7.05 19.88 -1.80
C ILE A 113 7.81 19.44 -3.05
N SER A 114 7.11 18.98 -4.08
CA SER A 114 7.72 18.58 -5.35
C SER A 114 8.10 19.79 -6.23
N ALA A 115 7.52 20.97 -5.98
CA ALA A 115 7.80 22.20 -6.69
C ALA A 115 8.98 23.03 -6.14
N THR A 116 9.54 22.73 -4.96
CA THR A 116 10.70 23.44 -4.40
C THR A 116 12.02 22.76 -4.81
N PRO A 117 12.85 23.38 -5.66
CA PRO A 117 14.18 22.85 -5.93
C PRO A 117 15.07 22.98 -4.69
N PHE A 118 15.63 21.85 -4.26
CA PHE A 118 16.53 21.64 -3.10
C PHE A 118 17.68 22.66 -2.95
N TRP A 119 17.99 23.43 -3.98
CA TRP A 119 19.15 24.32 -4.04
C TRP A 119 18.88 25.78 -3.65
N ARG A 120 17.63 26.19 -3.37
CA ARG A 120 17.30 27.61 -3.12
C ARG A 120 17.57 28.14 -1.70
N ASP A 121 17.84 27.28 -0.73
CA ASP A 121 17.99 27.67 0.68
C ASP A 121 19.43 27.59 1.21
N LYS A 122 20.44 27.90 0.38
CA LYS A 122 21.79 28.18 0.91
C LYS A 122 21.98 29.70 1.04
N PRO A 123 22.23 30.23 2.26
CA PRO A 123 22.65 31.61 2.39
C PRO A 123 23.97 31.77 1.66
N CYS A 124 23.99 32.69 0.69
CA CYS A 124 25.21 33.13 0.04
C CYS A 124 26.04 33.85 1.13
N TRP A 125 27.19 33.26 1.48
CA TRP A 125 28.26 33.95 2.20
C TRP A 125 29.22 34.54 1.18
#